data_AF-A0A963E581-F1
#
_entry.id   AF-A0A963E581-F1
#
_cell.length_a   1.000
_cell.length_b   1.000
_cell.length_c   1.000
_cell.angle_alpha   90.00
_cell.angle_beta   90.00
_cell.angle_gamma   90.00
#
_symmetry.space_group_name_H-M   'P 1'
#
loop_
_entity.id
_entity.type
_entity.pdbx_description
1 polymer ?
#
loop_
_entity_poly.entity_id
_entity_poly.type
_entity_poly.pdbx_seq_one_letter_code
_entity_poly.pdbx_strand_id
1 'polypeptide(L)'
;MSAGDKRWMVPLLAIGLFPASAWSAQIYECVAIGGGDFYSEVPCFEHKAIARTRHTVPDGMPFSEQVKLINERTSKAREVATREAASRSRAQECGRVDQELAAMATKYAKGDYVEINEVNRDQARHRHLKSRRTSLGCASE
;
A
#
# COMPACT_ATOMS: atom_id res chain seq x y z
N MET A 1 70.78 -17.29 -5.90
CA MET A 1 71.22 -17.44 -4.50
C MET A 1 70.63 -16.32 -3.67
N SER A 2 70.18 -16.68 -2.46
CA SER A 2 69.69 -15.85 -1.33
C SER A 2 68.35 -15.14 -1.48
N ALA A 3 67.46 -15.13 -0.49
CA ALA A 3 67.31 -15.85 0.78
C ALA A 3 65.89 -15.50 1.33
N GLY A 4 65.44 -16.18 2.39
CA GLY A 4 64.11 -16.07 3.00
C GLY A 4 63.73 -14.64 3.46
N ASP A 5 62.53 -14.40 4.01
CA ASP A 5 62.17 -14.95 5.32
C ASP A 5 60.72 -14.56 5.72
N LYS A 6 60.18 -15.36 6.67
CA LYS A 6 59.10 -15.05 7.63
C LYS A 6 57.65 -14.82 7.17
N ARG A 7 56.94 -15.96 7.07
CA ARG A 7 55.52 -16.13 7.41
C ARG A 7 55.22 -15.52 8.78
N TRP A 8 54.34 -14.52 8.82
CA TRP A 8 53.60 -14.14 10.03
C TRP A 8 52.15 -14.56 9.84
N MET A 9 51.78 -15.67 10.49
CA MET A 9 50.38 -16.07 10.67
C MET A 9 49.80 -15.24 11.82
N VAL A 10 48.94 -14.29 11.49
CA VAL A 10 48.05 -13.66 12.48
C VAL A 10 46.83 -14.57 12.62
N PRO A 11 46.53 -15.09 13.83
CA PRO A 11 45.28 -15.82 14.04
C PRO A 11 44.15 -14.80 14.08
N LEU A 12 43.37 -14.73 13.01
CA LEU A 12 42.07 -14.07 13.00
C LEU A 12 41.15 -14.87 13.94
N LEU A 13 41.00 -14.33 15.15
CA LEU A 13 40.04 -14.76 16.15
C LEU A 13 38.64 -14.67 15.52
N ALA A 14 38.13 -15.81 15.06
CA ALA A 14 36.77 -15.94 14.55
C ALA A 14 35.79 -15.73 15.71
N ILE A 15 35.32 -14.50 15.87
CA ILE A 15 34.15 -14.19 16.69
C ILE A 15 32.98 -14.95 16.05
N GLY A 16 32.61 -16.06 16.67
CA GLY A 16 31.42 -16.84 16.32
C GLY A 16 30.20 -15.93 16.45
N LEU A 17 29.76 -15.42 15.30
CA LEU A 17 28.45 -14.81 15.14
C LEU A 17 27.43 -15.94 15.35
N PHE A 18 27.05 -16.20 16.61
CA PHE A 18 25.92 -17.07 16.88
C PHE A 18 24.70 -16.42 16.22
N PRO A 19 24.08 -17.05 15.20
CA PRO A 19 22.84 -16.56 14.68
C PRO A 19 21.82 -16.73 15.82
N ALA A 20 21.41 -15.62 16.43
CA ALA A 20 20.20 -15.60 17.24
C ALA A 20 19.09 -16.11 16.31
N SER A 21 18.70 -17.37 16.50
CA SER A 21 17.64 -17.98 15.73
C SER A 21 16.42 -17.11 16.00
N ALA A 22 15.91 -16.40 15.01
CA ALA A 22 14.64 -15.72 15.16
C ALA A 22 13.56 -16.81 15.19
N TRP A 23 13.17 -17.25 16.39
CA TRP A 23 12.05 -18.17 16.53
C TRP A 23 10.79 -17.41 16.08
N SER A 24 10.03 -17.99 15.15
CA SER A 24 8.82 -17.40 14.59
C SER A 24 7.64 -18.32 14.85
N ALA A 25 6.57 -17.79 15.42
CA ALA A 25 5.32 -18.49 15.62
C ALA A 25 4.34 -18.22 14.46
N GLN A 26 3.48 -19.19 14.17
CA GLN A 26 2.43 -19.09 13.16
C GLN A 26 1.08 -18.98 13.84
N ILE A 27 0.34 -17.91 13.57
CA ILE A 27 -1.03 -17.71 14.05
C ILE A 27 -1.99 -17.79 12.87
N TYR A 28 -3.04 -18.58 13.02
CA TYR A 28 -4.10 -18.75 12.04
C TYR A 28 -5.24 -17.78 12.34
N GLU A 29 -5.67 -17.03 11.34
CA GLU A 29 -6.93 -16.28 11.37
C GLU A 29 -8.04 -17.17 10.80
N CYS A 30 -8.98 -17.54 11.65
CA CYS A 30 -10.01 -18.54 11.38
C CYS A 30 -11.40 -17.92 11.35
N VAL A 31 -12.25 -18.44 10.47
CA VAL A 31 -13.67 -18.11 10.37
C VAL A 31 -14.48 -19.36 10.72
N ALA A 32 -15.28 -19.31 11.78
CA ALA A 32 -16.09 -20.45 12.19
C ALA A 32 -17.22 -20.74 11.19
N ILE A 33 -17.48 -22.02 10.93
CA ILE A 33 -18.62 -22.46 10.09
C ILE A 33 -19.90 -22.26 10.91
N GLY A 34 -20.49 -21.08 10.80
CA GLY A 34 -21.57 -20.58 11.68
C GLY A 34 -21.46 -19.10 12.02
N GLY A 35 -20.33 -18.47 11.67
CA GLY A 35 -20.05 -17.05 11.89
C GLY A 35 -19.09 -16.80 13.05
N GLY A 36 -18.37 -15.68 12.98
CA GLY A 36 -17.36 -15.30 13.96
C GLY A 36 -15.94 -15.57 13.49
N ASP A 37 -15.06 -14.62 13.77
CA ASP A 37 -13.64 -14.67 13.46
C ASP A 37 -12.84 -14.83 14.75
N PHE A 38 -11.79 -15.65 14.73
CA PHE A 38 -10.89 -15.84 15.86
C PHE A 38 -9.47 -16.16 15.41
N TYR A 39 -8.51 -15.99 16.31
CA TYR A 39 -7.12 -16.39 16.10
C TYR A 39 -6.83 -17.72 16.80
N SER A 40 -5.94 -18.53 16.23
CA SER A 40 -5.56 -19.83 16.77
C SER A 40 -4.07 -20.13 16.53
N GLU A 41 -3.42 -20.80 17.47
CA GLU A 41 -2.06 -21.36 17.31
C GLU A 41 -2.07 -22.67 16.53
N VAL A 42 -3.20 -23.39 16.53
CA VAL A 42 -3.41 -24.63 15.77
C VAL A 42 -4.22 -24.37 14.49
N PRO A 43 -4.10 -25.22 13.46
CA PRO A 43 -4.84 -25.05 12.21
C PRO A 43 -6.36 -24.95 12.39
N CYS A 44 -7.02 -24.07 11.63
CA CYS A 44 -8.45 -23.80 11.77
C CYS A 44 -9.37 -25.03 11.61
N PHE A 45 -8.94 -26.04 10.84
CA PHE A 45 -9.75 -27.25 10.63
C PHE A 45 -9.99 -28.03 11.92
N GLU A 46 -9.08 -27.95 12.89
CA GLU A 46 -9.24 -28.59 14.21
C GLU A 46 -10.40 -27.98 15.01
N HIS A 47 -10.75 -26.73 14.70
CA HIS A 47 -11.89 -26.01 15.27
C HIS A 47 -13.14 -26.04 14.37
N LYS A 48 -13.18 -26.89 13.32
CA LYS A 48 -14.24 -26.86 12.30
C LYS A 48 -14.41 -25.45 11.68
N ALA A 49 -13.30 -24.77 11.44
CA ALA A 49 -13.24 -23.41 10.91
C ALA A 49 -12.39 -23.34 9.63
N ILE A 50 -12.56 -22.27 8.85
CA ILE A 50 -11.84 -22.01 7.59
C ILE A 50 -10.75 -20.98 7.83
N ALA A 51 -9.53 -21.25 7.37
CA ALA A 51 -8.43 -20.29 7.46
C ALA A 51 -8.62 -19.14 6.45
N ARG A 52 -8.71 -17.90 6.95
CA ARG A 52 -8.71 -16.70 6.11
C ARG A 52 -7.28 -16.30 5.75
N THR A 53 -6.37 -16.34 6.71
CA THR A 53 -4.97 -15.94 6.54
C THR A 53 -4.10 -16.62 7.59
N ARG A 54 -2.81 -16.77 7.30
CA ARG A 54 -1.79 -17.19 8.26
C ARG A 54 -0.82 -16.05 8.51
N HIS A 55 -0.62 -15.71 9.77
CA HIS A 55 0.27 -14.64 10.21
C HIS A 55 1.55 -15.21 10.78
N THR A 56 2.67 -14.57 10.48
CA THR A 56 3.98 -14.87 11.07
C THR A 56 4.33 -13.77 12.07
N VAL A 57 4.60 -14.17 13.30
CA VAL A 57 4.91 -13.29 14.43
C VAL A 57 6.17 -13.78 15.14
N PRO A 58 6.87 -12.91 15.88
CA PRO A 58 7.96 -13.35 16.74
C PRO A 58 7.45 -14.38 17.75
N ASP A 59 8.25 -15.41 18.00
CA ASP A 59 8.00 -16.37 19.06
C ASP A 59 8.48 -15.83 20.42
N GLY A 60 8.11 -16.48 21.51
CA GLY A 60 8.50 -16.12 22.88
C GLY A 60 7.68 -14.99 23.50
N MET A 61 6.63 -14.51 22.82
CA MET A 61 5.68 -13.54 23.36
C MET A 61 4.31 -14.21 23.60
N PRO A 62 3.51 -13.77 24.59
CA PRO A 62 2.19 -14.32 24.85
C PRO A 62 1.25 -14.22 23.66
N PHE A 63 0.38 -15.22 23.46
CA PHE A 63 -0.59 -15.25 22.36
C PHE A 63 -1.42 -13.97 22.20
N SER A 64 -1.87 -13.37 23.31
CA SER A 64 -2.63 -12.11 23.27
C SER A 64 -1.82 -10.95 22.68
N GLU A 65 -0.51 -10.92 22.93
CA GLU A 65 0.39 -9.92 22.39
C GLU A 65 0.67 -10.17 20.91
N GLN A 66 0.79 -11.45 20.50
CA GLN A 66 0.89 -11.84 19.09
C GLN A 66 -0.36 -11.38 18.30
N VAL A 67 -1.55 -11.63 18.84
CA VAL A 67 -2.83 -11.19 18.24
C VAL A 67 -2.90 -9.67 18.15
N LYS A 68 -2.49 -8.95 19.21
CA LYS A 68 -2.44 -7.49 19.19
C LYS A 68 -1.53 -6.98 18.07
N LEU A 69 -0.34 -7.56 17.92
CA LEU A 69 0.61 -7.22 16.86
C LEU A 69 0.02 -7.45 15.46
N ILE A 70 -0.69 -8.57 15.27
CA ILE A 70 -1.38 -8.89 14.01
C ILE A 70 -2.45 -7.83 13.70
N ASN A 71 -3.27 -7.48 14.70
CA ASN A 71 -4.33 -6.49 14.54
C ASN A 71 -3.76 -5.11 14.18
N GLU A 72 -2.69 -4.68 14.84
CA GLU A 72 -2.02 -3.41 14.55
C GLU A 72 -1.40 -3.38 13.15
N ARG A 73 -0.80 -4.49 12.69
CA ARG A 73 -0.27 -4.58 11.32
C ARG A 73 -1.39 -4.52 10.29
N THR A 74 -2.47 -5.25 10.53
CA THR A 74 -3.63 -5.30 9.64
C THR A 74 -4.35 -3.94 9.56
N SER A 75 -4.53 -3.25 10.69
CA SER A 75 -5.13 -1.92 10.70
C SER A 75 -4.28 -0.91 9.94
N LYS A 76 -2.97 -0.88 10.19
CA LYS A 76 -2.03 -0.01 9.45
C LYS A 76 -2.03 -0.31 7.96
N ALA A 77 -2.01 -1.60 7.57
CA ALA A 77 -2.07 -1.99 6.16
C ALA A 77 -3.38 -1.51 5.51
N ARG A 78 -4.52 -1.63 6.20
CA ARG A 78 -5.82 -1.15 5.71
C ARG A 78 -5.85 0.37 5.57
N GLU A 79 -5.28 1.10 6.52
CA GLU A 79 -5.18 2.57 6.45
C GLU A 79 -4.33 2.99 5.24
N VAL A 80 -3.17 2.36 5.04
CA VAL A 80 -2.32 2.63 3.88
C VAL A 80 -3.06 2.34 2.58
N ALA A 81 -3.67 1.16 2.46
CA ALA A 81 -4.44 0.79 1.26
C ALA A 81 -5.59 1.77 0.98
N THR A 82 -6.28 2.26 2.02
CA THR A 82 -7.35 3.25 1.89
C THR A 82 -6.81 4.59 1.40
N ARG A 83 -5.68 5.06 1.95
CA ARG A 83 -5.03 6.30 1.52
C ARG A 83 -4.54 6.21 0.08
N GLU A 84 -3.96 5.07 -0.31
CA GLU A 84 -3.52 4.83 -1.69
C GLU A 84 -4.69 4.74 -2.67
N ALA A 85 -5.79 4.10 -2.30
CA ALA A 85 -7.01 4.08 -3.11
C ALA A 85 -7.58 5.49 -3.31
N ALA A 86 -7.65 6.29 -2.25
CA ALA A 86 -8.09 7.69 -2.33
C ALA A 86 -7.15 8.55 -3.20
N SER A 87 -5.84 8.36 -3.07
CA SER A 87 -4.84 9.05 -3.90
C SER A 87 -5.00 8.70 -5.39
N ARG A 88 -5.13 7.40 -5.71
CA ARG A 88 -5.38 6.93 -7.08
C ARG A 88 -6.69 7.47 -7.66
N SER A 89 -7.77 7.44 -6.88
CA SER A 89 -9.06 7.99 -7.31
C SER A 89 -8.97 9.49 -7.62
N ARG A 90 -8.25 10.25 -6.79
CA ARG A 90 -8.02 11.69 -7.01
C ARG A 90 -7.21 11.93 -8.28
N ALA A 91 -6.12 11.19 -8.49
CA ALA A 91 -5.28 11.32 -9.68
C ALA A 91 -6.06 11.01 -10.97
N GLN A 92 -6.88 9.95 -10.96
CA GLN A 92 -7.77 9.63 -12.08
C GLN A 92 -8.77 10.75 -12.36
N GLU A 93 -9.34 11.34 -11.31
CA GLU A 93 -10.27 12.45 -11.47
C GLU A 93 -9.59 13.70 -12.04
N CYS A 94 -8.39 14.04 -11.57
CA CYS A 94 -7.57 15.10 -12.15
C CYS A 94 -7.34 14.88 -13.65
N GLY A 95 -6.90 13.68 -14.04
CA GLY A 95 -6.68 13.35 -15.45
C GLY A 95 -7.95 13.51 -16.31
N ARG A 96 -9.11 13.10 -15.78
CA ARG A 96 -10.40 13.27 -16.48
C ARG A 96 -10.77 14.75 -16.65
N VAL A 97 -10.56 15.56 -15.61
CA VAL A 97 -10.85 17.00 -15.65
C VAL A 97 -9.92 17.70 -16.65
N ASP A 98 -8.62 17.38 -16.64
CA ASP A 98 -7.65 17.97 -17.55
C ASP A 98 -7.90 17.61 -19.01
N GLN A 99 -8.28 16.35 -19.29
CA GLN A 99 -8.70 15.93 -20.63
C GLN A 99 -9.91 16.71 -21.14
N GLU A 100 -10.90 16.96 -20.28
CA GLU A 100 -12.09 17.71 -20.66
C GLU A 100 -11.77 19.20 -20.93
N LEU A 101 -10.91 19.80 -20.10
CA LEU A 101 -10.41 21.16 -20.31
C LEU A 101 -9.63 21.27 -21.63
N ALA A 102 -8.75 20.31 -21.92
CA ALA A 102 -8.00 20.26 -23.17
C ALA A 102 -8.93 20.11 -24.39
N ALA A 103 -9.93 19.23 -24.31
CA ALA A 103 -10.91 19.04 -25.38
C ALA A 103 -11.69 20.33 -25.68
N MET A 104 -12.09 21.08 -24.64
CA MET A 104 -12.71 22.39 -24.82
C MET A 104 -11.76 23.40 -25.46
N ALA A 105 -10.50 23.44 -25.03
CA ALA A 105 -9.49 24.31 -25.63
C ALA A 105 -9.31 24.00 -27.12
N THR A 106 -9.21 22.72 -27.50
CA THR A 106 -9.11 22.30 -28.90
C THR A 106 -10.35 22.68 -29.72
N LYS A 107 -11.56 22.47 -29.17
CA LYS A 107 -12.82 22.84 -29.82
C LYS A 107 -12.84 24.32 -30.22
N TYR A 108 -12.48 25.21 -29.28
CA TYR A 108 -12.50 26.64 -29.53
C TYR A 108 -11.28 27.16 -30.32
N ALA A 109 -10.14 26.47 -30.25
CA ALA A 109 -8.97 26.78 -31.08
C ALA A 109 -9.22 26.53 -32.57
N LYS A 110 -10.12 25.60 -32.91
CA LYS A 110 -10.47 25.28 -34.31
C LYS A 110 -11.15 26.45 -35.05
N GLY A 111 -11.82 27.35 -34.32
CA GLY A 111 -12.45 28.54 -34.91
C GLY A 111 -13.76 28.27 -35.66
N ASP A 112 -14.35 27.09 -35.50
CA ASP A 112 -15.68 26.78 -36.05
C ASP A 112 -16.76 27.63 -35.36
N TYR A 113 -17.85 27.91 -36.09
CA TYR A 113 -19.03 28.53 -35.49
C TYR A 113 -19.64 27.60 -34.43
N VAL A 114 -19.97 28.16 -33.26
CA VAL A 114 -20.64 27.48 -32.16
C VAL A 114 -21.81 28.33 -31.71
N GLU A 115 -22.98 27.72 -31.57
CA GLU A 115 -24.21 28.38 -31.11
C GLU A 115 -24.03 29.04 -29.74
N ILE A 116 -24.60 30.22 -29.53
CA ILE A 116 -24.36 31.02 -28.32
C ILE A 116 -24.81 30.29 -27.03
N ASN A 117 -25.87 29.50 -27.10
CA ASN A 117 -26.35 28.69 -25.96
C ASN A 117 -25.34 27.60 -25.59
N GLU A 118 -24.66 27.03 -26.59
CA GLU A 118 -23.61 26.05 -26.38
C GLU A 118 -22.35 26.71 -25.81
N VAL A 119 -21.96 27.90 -26.32
CA VAL A 119 -20.87 28.69 -25.74
C VAL A 119 -21.11 28.98 -24.25
N ASN A 120 -22.32 29.43 -23.89
CA ASN A 120 -22.65 29.74 -22.50
C ASN A 120 -22.56 28.51 -21.59
N ARG A 121 -23.06 27.36 -22.07
CA ARG A 121 -22.97 26.08 -21.36
C ARG A 121 -21.53 25.63 -21.18
N ASP A 122 -20.72 25.70 -22.22
CA ASP A 122 -19.33 25.27 -22.20
C ASP A 122 -18.48 26.19 -21.31
N GLN A 123 -18.74 27.50 -21.31
CA GLN A 123 -18.09 28.42 -20.38
C GLN A 123 -18.45 28.13 -18.92
N ALA A 124 -19.72 27.84 -18.63
CA ALA A 124 -20.14 27.43 -17.28
C ALA A 124 -19.45 26.13 -16.86
N ARG A 125 -19.39 25.14 -17.77
CA ARG A 125 -18.70 23.87 -17.55
C ARG A 125 -17.20 24.08 -17.34
N HIS A 126 -16.55 24.93 -18.13
CA HIS A 126 -15.13 25.25 -18.02
C HIS A 126 -14.82 25.87 -16.64
N ARG A 127 -15.64 26.82 -16.15
CA ARG A 127 -15.50 27.36 -14.78
C ARG A 127 -15.64 26.29 -13.71
N HIS A 128 -16.64 25.42 -13.86
CA HIS A 128 -16.85 24.30 -12.94
C HIS A 128 -15.65 23.34 -12.92
N LEU A 129 -15.13 22.95 -14.09
CA LEU A 129 -13.97 22.06 -14.21
C LEU A 129 -12.71 22.69 -13.59
N LYS A 130 -12.45 23.98 -13.82
CA LYS A 130 -11.34 24.69 -13.18
C LYS A 130 -11.47 24.71 -11.66
N SER A 131 -12.65 25.03 -11.14
CA SER A 131 -12.93 24.98 -9.70
C SER A 131 -12.73 23.56 -9.14
N ARG A 132 -13.22 22.54 -9.84
CA ARG A 132 -13.06 21.13 -9.44
C ARG A 132 -11.59 20.73 -9.41
N ARG A 133 -10.82 21.07 -10.45
CA ARG A 133 -9.37 20.83 -10.53
C ARG A 133 -8.64 21.44 -9.33
N THR A 134 -8.95 22.68 -8.98
CA THR A 134 -8.39 23.34 -7.79
C THR A 134 -8.80 22.64 -6.49
N SER A 135 -10.08 22.27 -6.35
CA SER A 135 -10.57 21.58 -5.13
C SER A 135 -9.93 20.20 -4.93
N LEU A 136 -9.55 19.54 -6.02
CA LEU A 136 -8.84 18.26 -6.00
C LEU A 136 -7.34 18.44 -5.72
N GLY A 137 -6.81 19.66 -5.79
CA GLY A 137 -5.36 19.91 -5.66
C GLY A 137 -4.55 19.28 -6.79
N CYS A 138 -5.13 19.21 -8.01
CA CYS A 138 -4.40 18.70 -9.17
C CYS A 138 -3.19 19.61 -9.46
N ALA A 139 -2.06 19.02 -9.85
CA ALA A 139 -0.90 19.79 -10.24
C ALA A 139 -1.24 20.74 -11.42
N SER A 140 -0.71 21.95 -11.38
CA SER A 140 -0.60 22.78 -12.57
C SER A 140 0.53 22.19 -13.42
N GLU A 141 0.22 21.79 -14.65
CA GLU A 141 1.26 21.54 -15.67
C GLU A 141 2.09 22.80 -15.92
#